data_AF-A0A183DSR9-F1
#
_entry.id   AF-A0A183DSR9-F1
#
_cell.length_a   1.000
_cell.length_b   1.000
_cell.length_c   1.000
_cell.angle_alpha   90.00
_cell.angle_beta   90.00
_cell.angle_gamma   90.00
#
_symmetry.space_group_name_H-M   'P 1'
#
loop_
_entity.id
_entity.type
_entity.pdbx_description
1 polymer ?
#
loop_
_entity_poly.entity_id
_entity_poly.type
_entity_poly.pdbx_seq_one_letter_code
_entity_poly.pdbx_strand_id
1 'polypeptide(L)' 'MIYVAQGGVDAYVEYGVHAWDIAASGIIVKEAGGVLLDPTGAEFDVMSRRVLCASTPELAKAIGATLTHVAYEKEG' A
#
# COMPACT_ATOMS: atom_id res chain seq x y z
N MET A 1 -1.36 -6.30 -5.25
CA MET A 1 -2.20 -5.12 -5.54
C MET A 1 -3.34 -5.42 -6.55
N ILE A 2 -3.10 -6.05 -7.70
CA ILE A 2 -4.17 -6.34 -8.69
C ILE A 2 -5.31 -7.19 -8.12
N TYR A 3 -5.02 -8.20 -7.30
CA TYR A 3 -6.06 -8.98 -6.62
C TYR A 3 -6.92 -8.15 -5.66
N VAL A 4 -6.39 -7.03 -5.13
CA VAL A 4 -7.18 -6.07 -4.35
C VAL A 4 -8.11 -5.29 -5.26
N ALA A 5 -7.61 -4.77 -6.38
CA ALA A 5 -8.45 -4.08 -7.37
C ALA A 5 -9.56 -4.98 -7.94
N GLN A 6 -9.30 -6.28 -8.11
CA GLN A 6 -10.29 -7.26 -8.57
C GLN A 6 -11.30 -7.66 -7.48
N GLY A 7 -11.05 -7.36 -6.20
CA GLY A 7 -11.87 -7.80 -5.07
C GLY A 7 -11.64 -9.27 -4.66
N GLY A 8 -10.54 -9.89 -5.10
CA GLY A 8 -10.16 -11.24 -4.70
C GLY A 8 -9.37 -11.31 -3.38
N VAL A 9 -8.78 -10.20 -2.95
CA VAL A 9 -8.07 -10.02 -1.68
C VAL A 9 -8.46 -8.65 -1.11
N ASP A 10 -8.67 -8.53 0.20
CA ASP A 10 -9.13 -7.26 0.77
C ASP A 10 -8.00 -6.23 0.99
N ALA A 11 -6.77 -6.69 1.24
CA ALA A 11 -5.63 -5.81 1.46
C ALA A 11 -4.29 -6.48 1.13
N TYR A 12 -3.29 -5.66 0.84
CA TYR A 12 -1.91 -6.04 0.61
C TYR A 12 -0.99 -5.02 1.27
N VAL A 13 0.02 -5.53 2.01
CA VAL A 13 1.05 -4.71 2.65
C VAL A 13 2.41 -5.33 2.37
N GLU A 14 3.37 -4.49 2.02
CA GLU A 14 4.74 -4.94 1.81
C GLU A 14 5.74 -3.84 2.18
N TYR A 15 6.89 -4.27 2.71
CA TYR A 15 8.04 -3.43 3.04
C TYR A 15 9.24 -3.93 2.23
N GLY A 16 10.03 -3.01 1.69
CA GLY A 16 11.16 -3.32 0.82
C GLY A 16 10.82 -3.41 -0.68
N VAL A 17 9.62 -2.98 -1.06
CA VAL A 17 9.22 -2.83 -2.48
C VAL A 17 9.87 -1.62 -3.11
N HIS A 18 10.07 -1.67 -4.42
CA HIS A 18 10.57 -0.55 -5.19
C HIS A 18 9.47 0.25 -5.87
N ALA A 19 9.77 1.49 -6.28
CA ALA A 19 8.78 2.35 -6.93
C ALA A 19 8.18 1.70 -8.19
N TRP A 20 8.98 0.91 -8.93
CA TRP A 20 8.52 0.19 -10.13
C TRP A 20 7.55 -0.96 -9.82
N ASP A 21 7.60 -1.54 -8.62
CA ASP A 21 6.65 -2.59 -8.20
C ASP A 21 5.25 -2.02 -7.95
N ILE A 22 5.18 -0.75 -7.53
CA ILE A 22 3.94 -0.07 -7.16
C ILE A 22 3.35 0.74 -8.32
N ALA A 23 4.19 1.38 -9.14
CA ALA A 23 3.78 2.43 -10.08
C ALA A 23 2.56 2.05 -10.94
N ALA A 24 2.60 0.88 -11.60
CA ALA A 24 1.52 0.44 -12.47
C ALA A 24 0.28 -0.01 -11.70
N SER A 25 0.47 -0.76 -10.62
CA SER A 25 -0.66 -1.34 -9.87
C SER A 25 -1.35 -0.31 -8.97
N GLY A 26 -0.65 0.75 -8.56
CA GLY A 26 -1.17 1.81 -7.71
C GLY A 26 -2.29 2.62 -8.35
N ILE A 27 -2.15 3.01 -9.62
CA ILE A 27 -3.22 3.70 -10.35
C ILE A 27 -4.43 2.77 -10.55
N ILE A 28 -4.20 1.49 -10.85
CA ILE A 28 -5.28 0.51 -11.03
C ILE A 28 -6.10 0.34 -9.74
N VAL A 29 -5.44 0.23 -8.57
CA VAL A 29 -6.15 0.14 -7.28
C VAL A 29 -6.98 1.40 -7.02
N LYS A 30 -6.44 2.59 -7.32
CA LYS A 30 -7.17 3.85 -7.15
C LYS A 30 -8.41 3.94 -8.05
N GLU A 31 -8.27 3.61 -9.34
CA GLU A 31 -9.40 3.62 -10.29
C GLU A 31 -10.46 2.56 -9.96
N ALA A 32 -10.07 1.45 -9.33
CA ALA A 32 -10.99 0.45 -8.81
C ALA A 32 -11.71 0.88 -7.52
N GLY A 33 -11.42 2.07 -6.99
CA GLY A 33 -12.01 2.61 -5.75
C GLY A 33 -11.30 2.18 -4.46
N GLY A 34 -10.18 1.46 -4.56
CA GLY A 34 -9.34 1.12 -3.41
C GLY A 34 -8.43 2.27 -2.96
N VAL A 35 -7.75 2.07 -1.84
CA VAL A 35 -6.82 3.05 -1.26
C VAL A 35 -5.38 2.59 -1.33
N LEU A 36 -4.46 3.55 -1.40
CA LEU A 36 -3.01 3.36 -1.34
C LEU A 36 -2.41 4.30 -0.29
N LEU A 37 -1.69 3.75 0.69
CA LEU A 37 -1.24 4.44 1.90
C LEU A 37 0.18 4.02 2.27
N ASP A 38 0.88 4.83 3.08
CA ASP A 38 2.04 4.34 3.82
C ASP A 38 1.54 3.53 5.05
N PRO A 39 2.03 2.30 5.28
CA PRO A 39 1.60 1.46 6.41
C PRO A 39 1.81 2.13 7.79
N THR A 40 2.72 3.10 7.90
CA THR A 40 3.02 3.84 9.14
C THR A 40 2.03 4.95 9.47
N GLY A 41 1.09 5.24 8.55
CA GLY A 41 0.19 6.38 8.66
C GLY A 41 0.78 7.71 8.18
N ALA A 42 2.03 7.71 7.69
CA ALA A 42 2.59 8.84 6.96
C ALA A 42 1.88 9.08 5.62
N GLU A 43 2.14 10.22 4.99
CA GLU A 43 1.72 10.44 3.60
C GLU A 43 2.36 9.38 2.69
N PHE A 44 1.57 8.84 1.76
CA PHE A 44 2.07 7.84 0.83
C PHE A 44 3.16 8.44 -0.07
N ASP A 45 4.34 7.84 -0.03
CA ASP A 45 5.46 8.17 -0.89
C ASP A 45 5.95 6.90 -1.57
N VAL A 46 5.91 6.89 -2.91
CA VAL A 46 6.30 5.74 -3.73
C VAL A 46 7.77 5.35 -3.55
N MET A 47 8.61 6.28 -3.09
CA MET A 47 10.03 6.06 -2.82
C MET A 47 10.29 5.59 -1.38
N SER A 48 9.26 5.49 -0.53
CA SER A 48 9.37 5.12 0.90
C SER A 48 9.61 3.64 1.16
N ARG A 49 9.68 2.83 0.09
CA ARG A 49 9.87 1.37 0.12
C ARG A 49 8.76 0.62 0.85
N ARG A 50 7.59 1.23 1.03
CA ARG A 50 6.51 0.70 1.87
C ARG A 50 5.18 1.02 1.23
N VAL A 51 4.30 0.04 1.18
CA VAL A 51 2.96 0.21 0.63
C VAL A 51 1.95 -0.57 1.44
N LEU A 52 0.82 0.05 1.70
CA LEU A 52 -0.39 -0.62 2.15
C LEU A 52 -1.51 -0.23 1.19
N CYS A 53 -2.12 -1.21 0.55
CA CYS A 53 -3.33 -1.02 -0.24
C CYS A 53 -4.48 -1.86 0.32
N ALA A 54 -5.69 -1.31 0.29
CA ALA A 54 -6.88 -2.00 0.79
C ALA A 54 -8.11 -1.62 -0.04
N SER A 55 -9.12 -2.47 0.02
CA SER A 55 -10.43 -2.25 -0.61
C SER A 55 -11.18 -1.06 0.01
N THR A 56 -10.95 -0.75 1.28
CA THR A 56 -11.55 0.40 1.97
C THR A 56 -10.55 1.16 2.86
N PRO A 57 -10.75 2.47 3.10
CA PRO A 57 -9.94 3.25 4.03
C PRO A 57 -9.96 2.71 5.47
N GLU A 58 -11.10 2.18 5.92
CA GLU A 58 -11.30 1.68 7.28
C GLU A 58 -10.44 0.43 7.53
N LEU A 59 -10.45 -0.50 6.57
CA LEU A 59 -9.62 -1.71 6.63
C LEU A 59 -8.14 -1.34 6.64
N ALA A 60 -7.76 -0.40 5.79
CA ALA A 60 -6.38 0.05 5.67
C ALA A 60 -5.85 0.63 6.99
N LYS A 61 -6.66 1.44 7.68
CA LYS A 61 -6.36 2.00 9.01
C LYS A 61 -6.29 0.91 10.08
N ALA A 62 -7.24 -0.03 10.07
CA ALA A 62 -7.28 -1.13 11.01
C ALA A 62 -6.03 -2.02 10.91
N ILE A 63 -5.61 -2.35 9.68
CA ILE A 63 -4.37 -3.09 9.44
C ILE A 63 -3.17 -2.27 9.90
N GLY A 64 -3.06 -1.00 9.47
CA GLY A 64 -1.96 -0.11 9.85
C GLY A 64 -1.72 -0.05 11.37
N ALA A 65 -2.79 -0.02 12.17
CA ALA A 65 -2.71 0.01 13.64
C ALA A 65 -2.18 -1.28 14.28
N THR A 66 -2.12 -2.40 13.54
CA THR A 66 -1.65 -3.71 14.05
C THR A 66 -0.24 -4.08 13.58
N LEU A 67 0.31 -3.33 12.62
CA LEU A 67 1.60 -3.65 12.02
C LEU A 67 2.76 -3.18 12.89
N THR A 68 3.80 -4.00 12.97
CA THR A 68 5.13 -3.55 13.38
C THR A 68 5.92 -3.17 12.14
N HIS A 69 6.56 -2.01 12.15
CA HIS A 69 7.19 -1.45 10.96
C HIS A 69 8.66 -1.84 10.85
N VAL A 70 9.08 -2.17 9.64
CA VAL A 70 10.49 -2.34 9.28
C VAL A 70 10.97 -1.07 8.58
N ALA A 71 12.14 -0.58 8.98
CA ALA A 71 12.77 0.58 8.36
C ALA A 71 13.58 0.15 7.13
N TYR A 72 13.35 0.85 6.02
CA TYR A 72 14.18 0.79 4.81
C TYR A 72 14.58 2.21 4.44
N GLU A 73 15.79 2.38 3.90
CA GLU A 73 16.21 3.65 3.34
C GLU A 73 15.36 3.98 2.11
N LYS A 74 14.96 5.24 1.98
CA LYS A 74 14.25 5.72 0.78
C LYS A 74 15.08 5.48 -0.46
N GLU A 75 14.38 5.32 -1.57
CA GLU A 75 15.02 5.35 -2.89
C GLU A 75 15.39 6.79 -3.23
N GLY A 76 16.69 7.03 -3.45
CA GLY A 76 17.22 8.35 -3.81
C GLY A 76 17.98 9.03 -2.69
#